data_AF-A0A8H8X0E9-F1
#
_entry.id   AF-A0A8H8X0E9-F1
#
_cell.length_a   1.000
_cell.length_b   1.000
_cell.length_c   1.000
_cell.angle_alpha   90.00
_cell.angle_beta   90.00
_cell.angle_gamma   90.00
#
_symmetry.space_group_name_H-M   'P 1'
#
loop_
_entity.id
_entity.type
_entity.pdbx_description
1 polymer ?
#
loop_
_entity_poly.entity_id
_entity_poly.type
_entity_poly.pdbx_seq_one_letter_code
_entity_poly.pdbx_strand_id
1 'polypeptide(L)' 'MVGIDDWTWRRGRSYGTIVCDLERRHVIDLLPGRSAAPVRDWLAAHPSVAVVSRDRAGPYAEAARTGAP' A
#
# COMPACT_ATOMS: atom_id res chain seq x y z
N MET A 1 11.53 -3.39 3.92
CA MET A 1 10.73 -3.55 2.68
C MET A 1 9.25 -3.54 3.05
N VAL A 2 8.37 -2.94 2.23
CA VAL A 2 6.91 -2.98 2.47
C VAL A 2 6.18 -3.78 1.40
N GLY A 3 5.05 -4.38 1.78
CA GLY A 3 4.11 -5.07 0.91
C GLY A 3 2.79 -4.31 0.86
N ILE A 4 2.22 -4.17 -0.34
CA ILE A 4 0.96 -3.47 -0.59
C ILE A 4 0.01 -4.40 -1.33
N ASP A 5 -1.19 -4.58 -0.77
CA ASP A 5 -2.22 -5.48 -1.31
C ASP A 5 -3.63 -4.97 -1.03
N ASP A 6 -4.62 -5.59 -1.67
CA ASP A 6 -6.03 -5.33 -1.44
C ASP A 6 -6.47 -5.83 -0.05
N TRP A 7 -7.16 -4.96 0.68
CA TRP A 7 -7.81 -5.28 1.95
C TRP A 7 -9.33 -5.18 1.83
N THR A 8 -10.03 -5.94 2.66
CA THR A 8 -11.47 -5.82 2.78
C THR A 8 -11.92 -6.04 4.23
N TRP A 9 -12.44 -4.99 4.88
CA TRP A 9 -12.96 -5.08 6.27
C TRP A 9 -14.17 -6.02 6.38
N ARG A 10 -15.00 -6.04 5.34
CA ARG A 10 -16.16 -6.93 5.21
C ARG A 10 -16.28 -7.36 3.77
N ARG A 11 -16.13 -8.67 3.52
CA ARG A 11 -16.13 -9.26 2.18
C ARG A 11 -17.26 -8.67 1.33
N GLY A 12 -16.91 -8.12 0.17
CA GLY A 12 -17.87 -7.56 -0.79
C GLY A 12 -18.39 -6.15 -0.50
N ARG A 13 -17.96 -5.46 0.57
CA ARG A 13 -18.55 -4.17 0.98
C ARG A 13 -17.57 -3.02 1.04
N SER A 14 -16.53 -3.16 1.87
CA SER A 14 -15.63 -2.06 2.21
C SER A 14 -14.20 -2.48 1.88
N TYR A 15 -13.69 -1.95 0.78
CA TYR A 15 -12.35 -2.23 0.26
C TYR A 15 -11.36 -1.16 0.72
N GLY A 16 -10.13 -1.60 0.92
CA GLY A 16 -9.00 -0.77 1.31
C GLY A 16 -7.71 -1.33 0.72
N THR A 17 -6.61 -0.75 1.19
CA THR A 17 -5.26 -1.24 0.91
C THR A 17 -4.60 -1.58 2.24
N ILE A 18 -3.98 -2.75 2.31
CA ILE A 18 -3.15 -3.15 3.46
C ILE A 18 -1.69 -2.85 3.16
N VAL A 19 -0.99 -2.32 4.16
CA VAL A 19 0.46 -2.11 4.13
C VAL A 19 1.10 -2.98 5.19
N CYS A 20 2.05 -3.82 4.77
CA CYS A 20 2.77 -4.74 5.64
C CYS A 20 4.27 -4.44 5.61
N ASP A 21 4.91 -4.41 6.78
CA ASP A 21 6.36 -4.60 6.86
C ASP A 21 6.66 -6.08 6.59
N LEU A 22 7.32 -6.36 5.47
CA LEU A 22 7.62 -7.73 5.05
C LEU A 22 8.80 -8.34 5.80
N GLU A 23 9.69 -7.52 6.36
CA GLU A 23 10.82 -7.98 7.16
C GLU A 23 10.35 -8.41 8.54
N ARG A 24 9.49 -7.58 9.15
CA ARG A 24 8.90 -7.85 10.47
C ARG A 24 7.67 -8.74 10.41
N ARG A 25 7.14 -9.02 9.22
CA ARG A 25 5.91 -9.80 8.97
C ARG A 25 4.72 -9.24 9.76
N HIS A 26 4.55 -7.92 9.71
CA HIS A 26 3.54 -7.22 10.49
C HIS A 26 2.76 -6.23 9.63
N VAL A 27 1.47 -6.07 9.93
CA VAL A 27 0.63 -5.05 9.31
C VAL A 27 0.97 -3.71 9.95
N ILE A 28 1.37 -2.73 9.15
CA ILE A 28 1.76 -1.41 9.65
C ILE A 28 0.70 -0.35 9.36
N ASP A 29 -0.18 -0.55 8.36
CA ASP A 29 -1.28 0.36 8.10
C ASP A 29 -2.44 -0.26 7.28
N LEU A 30 -3.62 0.36 7.36
CA LEU A 30 -4.79 0.06 6.55
C LEU A 30 -5.34 1.37 5.95
N LEU A 31 -5.17 1.53 4.63
CA LEU A 31 -5.56 2.74 3.92
C LEU A 31 -6.96 2.60 3.32
N PRO A 32 -7.73 3.71 3.23
CA PRO A 32 -9.07 3.69 2.65
C PRO A 32 -9.03 3.58 1.12
N GLY A 33 -9.91 2.76 0.55
CA GLY A 33 -10.04 2.61 -0.90
C GLY A 33 -8.91 1.82 -1.55
N ARG A 34 -8.95 1.73 -2.89
CA ARG A 34 -7.99 0.98 -3.73
C ARG A 34 -7.36 1.86 -4.82
N SER A 35 -7.39 3.17 -4.63
CA SER A 35 -6.82 4.13 -5.58
C SER A 35 -5.34 4.35 -5.29
N ALA A 36 -4.63 4.96 -6.25
CA ALA A 36 -3.21 5.24 -6.10
C ALA A 36 -2.92 6.31 -5.03
N ALA A 37 -3.83 7.28 -4.85
CA ALA A 37 -3.58 8.47 -4.04
C ALA A 37 -3.27 8.16 -2.56
N PRO A 38 -4.06 7.36 -1.83
CA PRO A 38 -3.76 7.02 -0.43
C PRO A 38 -2.40 6.35 -0.27
N VAL A 39 -2.05 5.45 -1.20
CA VAL A 39 -0.76 4.74 -1.17
C VAL A 39 0.40 5.67 -1.48
N ARG A 40 0.25 6.55 -2.47
CA ARG A 40 1.28 7.55 -2.82
C ARG A 40 1.57 8.46 -1.64
N ASP A 41 0.51 9.00 -1.02
CA ASP A 41 0.65 9.93 0.09
C ASP A 41 1.27 9.23 1.31
N TRP A 42 0.93 7.95 1.52
CA TRP A 42 1.57 7.11 2.53
C TRP A 42 3.06 6.90 2.25
N LEU A 43 3.45 6.54 1.02
CA LEU A 43 4.86 6.36 0.66
C LEU A 43 5.67 7.66 0.80
N ALA A 44 5.10 8.80 0.41
CA ALA A 44 5.73 10.10 0.55
C ALA A 44 5.99 10.48 2.04
N ALA A 45 5.11 10.03 2.95
CA ALA A 45 5.30 10.19 4.38
C ALA A 45 6.31 9.21 5.00
N HIS A 46 6.70 8.16 4.27
CA HIS A 46 7.62 7.10 4.71
C HIS A 46 8.85 6.99 3.80
N PRO A 47 9.72 8.02 3.74
CA PRO A 47 10.85 8.07 2.80
C PRO A 47 11.92 7.01 3.06
N SER A 48 11.90 6.34 4.22
CA SER A 48 12.79 5.21 4.53
C SER A 48 12.43 3.92 3.78
N VAL A 49 11.27 3.87 3.11
CA VAL A 49 10.84 2.72 2.32
C VAL A 49 11.61 2.69 1.00
N ALA A 50 12.65 1.85 0.94
CA ALA A 50 13.48 1.68 -0.26
C ALA A 50 12.94 0.66 -1.26
N VAL A 51 12.10 -0.29 -0.81
CA VAL A 51 11.59 -1.38 -1.64
C VAL A 51 10.12 -1.62 -1.33
N VAL A 52 9.29 -1.58 -2.39
CA VAL A 52 7.85 -1.83 -2.36
C VAL A 52 7.55 -3.10 -3.15
N SER A 53 7.05 -4.13 -2.47
CA SER A 53 6.34 -5.25 -3.10
C SER A 53 4.87 -4.87 -3.24
N ARG A 54 4.26 -5.09 -4.40
CA ARG A 54 2.87 -4.70 -4.65
C ARG A 54 2.12 -5.77 -5.43
N ASP A 55 0.79 -5.79 -5.29
CA ASP A 55 -0.08 -6.60 -6.15
C ASP A 55 0.00 -6.16 -7.63
N ARG A 56 -0.63 -6.88 -8.56
CA ARG A 56 -0.56 -6.54 -10.00
C ARG A 56 -1.40 -5.30 -10.39
N ALA A 57 -2.20 -4.74 -9.49
CA ALA A 57 -3.15 -3.68 -9.82
C ALA A 57 -2.45 -2.40 -10.29
N GLY A 58 -3.01 -1.79 -11.34
CA GLY A 58 -2.51 -0.54 -11.92
C GLY A 58 -2.32 0.61 -10.91
N PRO A 59 -3.27 0.84 -9.98
CA PRO A 59 -3.16 1.91 -8.99
C PRO A 59 -1.92 1.79 -8.08
N TYR A 60 -1.53 0.60 -7.65
CA TYR A 60 -0.36 0.45 -6.76
C TYR A 60 0.96 0.59 -7.52
N ALA A 61 1.01 0.20 -8.80
CA ALA A 61 2.16 0.49 -9.66
C ALA A 61 2.33 2.00 -9.91
N GLU A 62 1.23 2.74 -10.08
CA GLU A 62 1.25 4.21 -10.18
C GLU A 62 1.70 4.86 -8.87
N ALA A 63 1.15 4.42 -7.74
CA ALA A 63 1.50 4.95 -6.42
C ALA A 63 2.99 4.73 -6.09
N ALA A 64 3.52 3.54 -6.37
CA ALA A 64 4.93 3.25 -6.16
C ALA A 64 5.85 4.14 -7.02
N ARG A 65 5.45 4.45 -8.27
CA ARG A 65 6.24 5.35 -9.14
C ARG A 65 6.20 6.82 -8.74
N THR A 66 5.12 7.25 -8.10
CA THR A 66 4.86 8.68 -7.84
C THR A 66 5.04 9.08 -6.38
N GLY A 67 5.08 8.11 -5.46
CA GLY A 67 5.16 8.33 -4.02
C GLY A 67 6.39 7.74 -3.35
N ALA A 68 7.09 6.79 -3.99
CA ALA A 68 8.40 6.35 -3.52
C ALA A 68 9.49 7.33 -4.01
N PRO A 69 10.50 7.64 -3.18
CA PRO A 69 11.66 8.42 -3.61
C PRO A 69 12.51 7.71 -4.68
#